data_AF-A0A852AJ00-F1
#
_entry.id   AF-A0A852AJ00-F1
#
_cell.length_a   1.000
_cell.length_b   1.000
_cell.length_c   1.000
_cell.angle_alpha   90.00
_cell.angle_beta   90.00
_cell.angle_gamma   90.00
#
_symmetry.space_group_name_H-M   'P 1'
#
loop_
_entity.id
_entity.type
_entity.pdbx_description
1 polymer ?
#
loop_
_entity_poly.entity_id
_entity_poly.type
_entity_poly.pdbx_seq_one_letter_code
_entity_poly.pdbx_strand_id
1 'polypeptide(L)' 'PFPAGSLNLHFECKPCQNGTYSSRNSWCRNWTNCESSGFLTLREGNSSHDAVC' A
#
# COMPACT_ATOMS: atom_id res chain seq x y z
N PRO A 1 27.41 16.78 30.83
CA PRO A 1 27.17 16.96 29.37
C PRO A 1 26.98 15.58 28.70
N PHE A 2 25.74 15.17 28.48
CA PHE A 2 25.42 13.92 27.81
C PHE A 2 25.35 14.17 26.30
N PRO A 3 26.01 13.37 25.44
CA PRO A 3 25.86 13.54 24.01
C PRO A 3 24.46 13.07 23.62
N ALA A 4 23.66 13.97 23.05
CA ALA A 4 22.40 13.63 22.43
C ALA A 4 22.71 12.80 21.17
N GLY A 5 22.63 11.47 21.28
CA GLY A 5 22.72 10.58 20.13
C GLY A 5 21.49 10.77 19.25
N SER A 6 21.67 11.37 18.07
CA SER A 6 20.61 11.51 17.07
C SER A 6 20.34 10.15 16.41
N LEU A 7 19.24 9.49 16.78
CA LEU A 7 18.78 8.29 16.11
C LEU A 7 18.14 8.67 14.76
N ASN A 8 18.88 8.48 13.66
CA ASN A 8 18.34 8.62 12.31
C ASN A 8 17.55 7.35 11.96
N LEU A 9 16.24 7.39 12.18
CA LEU A 9 15.32 6.36 11.69
C LEU A 9 14.99 6.64 10.22
N HIS A 10 15.76 6.04 9.31
CA HIS A 10 15.44 6.06 7.89
C HIS A 10 14.38 4.99 7.60
N PHE A 11 13.15 5.42 7.31
CA PHE A 11 12.08 4.54 6.88
C PHE A 11 11.99 4.57 5.35
N GLU A 12 12.49 3.52 4.70
CA GLU A 12 12.28 3.35 3.26
C GLU A 12 10.83 2.95 2.98
N CYS A 13 10.26 3.55 1.94
CA CYS A 13 8.93 3.20 1.49
C CYS A 13 8.98 1.85 0.79
N LYS A 14 8.55 0.81 1.48
CA LYS A 14 8.40 -0.53 0.90
C LYS A 14 7.16 -0.55 -0.01
N PRO A 15 7.24 -1.19 -1.19
CA PRO A 15 6.06 -1.40 -2.01
C PRO A 15 5.05 -2.28 -1.24
N CYS A 16 3.76 -1.98 -1.40
CA CYS A 16 2.69 -2.76 -0.81
C CYS A 16 2.67 -4.18 -1.40
N GLN A 17 2.35 -5.16 -0.56
CA GLN A 17 2.26 -6.57 -0.95
C GLN A 17 1.17 -6.78 -2.00
N ASN A 18 1.32 -7.84 -2.80
CA ASN A 18 0.28 -8.22 -3.77
C ASN A 18 -1.05 -8.47 -3.04
N GLY A 19 -2.14 -7.85 -3.50
CA GLY A 19 -3.42 -7.77 -2.78
C GLY A 19 -3.64 -6.44 -2.04
N THR A 20 -2.63 -5.58 -1.96
CA THR A 20 -2.73 -4.24 -1.37
C THR A 20 -2.15 -3.15 -2.27
N TYR A 21 -2.72 -1.96 -2.21
CA TYR A 21 -2.27 -0.78 -2.92
C TYR A 21 -2.09 0.41 -1.98
N SER A 22 -1.26 1.36 -2.42
CA SER A 22 -1.14 2.68 -1.80
C SER A 22 -1.09 3.76 -2.87
N SER A 23 -2.03 4.70 -2.81
CA SER A 23 -2.16 5.77 -3.81
C SER A 23 -1.28 6.99 -3.52
N ARG A 24 -0.85 7.22 -2.27
CA ARG A 24 -0.10 8.42 -1.86
C ARG A 24 0.84 8.19 -0.67
N ASN A 25 1.73 7.19 -0.73
CA ASN A 25 2.60 6.87 0.41
C ASN A 25 1.82 6.65 1.73
N SER A 26 0.54 6.31 1.61
CA SER A 26 -0.35 6.02 2.71
C SER A 26 -0.19 4.55 3.11
N TRP A 27 -0.86 4.16 4.19
CA TRP A 27 -0.98 2.76 4.56
C TRP A 27 -1.47 1.90 3.38
N CYS A 28 -0.91 0.71 3.22
CA CYS A 28 -1.30 -0.28 2.21
C CYS A 28 -2.74 -0.75 2.44
N ARG A 29 -3.67 -0.34 1.59
CA ARG A 29 -5.07 -0.77 1.66
C ARG A 29 -5.27 -2.01 0.81
N ASN A 30 -6.14 -2.92 1.23
CA ASN A 30 -6.52 -4.05 0.40
C ASN A 30 -7.18 -3.57 -0.88
N TRP A 31 -6.93 -4.29 -1.98
CA TRP A 31 -7.63 -4.04 -3.24
C TRP A 31 -9.13 -4.23 -3.08
N THR A 32 -9.90 -3.51 -3.87
CA THR A 32 -11.33 -3.71 -3.97
C THR A 32 -11.63 -5.13 -4.48
N ASN A 33 -12.39 -5.89 -3.69
CA ASN A 33 -12.83 -7.23 -4.10
C ASN A 33 -14.10 -7.12 -4.96
N CYS A 34 -13.92 -7.11 -6.28
CA CYS A 34 -15.01 -7.04 -7.25
C CYS A 34 -15.96 -8.22 -7.14
N GLU A 35 -15.43 -9.42 -6.87
CA GLU A 35 -16.20 -10.66 -6.78
C GLU A 35 -17.18 -10.63 -5.62
N SER A 36 -16.77 -10.06 -4.48
CA SER A 36 -17.64 -9.87 -3.31
C SER A 36 -18.84 -8.95 -3.61
N SER A 37 -18.74 -8.12 -4.65
CA SER A 37 -19.80 -7.23 -5.09
C SER A 37 -20.56 -7.79 -6.31
N GLY A 38 -20.22 -9.00 -6.78
CA GLY A 38 -20.80 -9.63 -7.97
C GLY A 38 -20.28 -9.09 -9.30
N PHE A 39 -19.19 -8.33 -9.30
CA PHE A 39 -18.55 -7.80 -10.49
C PHE A 39 -17.31 -8.63 -10.87
N LEU A 40 -16.99 -8.62 -12.16
CA LEU A 40 -15.73 -9.18 -12.66
C LEU A 40 -14.62 -8.15 -12.50
N THR A 41 -13.45 -8.57 -12.03
CA THR A 41 -12.27 -7.72 -11.98
C THR A 41 -11.81 -7.40 -13.41
N LEU A 42 -12.04 -6.17 -13.87
CA LEU A 42 -11.62 -5.68 -15.17
C LEU A 42 -10.10 -5.42 -15.21
N ARG A 43 -9.56 -4.93 -14.09
CA ARG A 43 -8.13 -4.68 -13.95
C ARG A 43 -7.67 -5.07 -12.56
N GLU A 44 -6.70 -5.98 -12.49
CA GLU A 44 -6.07 -6.29 -11.22
C GLU A 44 -5.38 -5.04 -10.65
N GLY A 45 -5.51 -4.88 -9.33
CA GLY A 45 -4.78 -3.86 -8.60
C GLY A 45 -3.28 -4.14 -8.63
N ASN A 46 -2.50 -3.15 -8.25
CA ASN A 46 -1.06 -3.30 -8.06
C ASN A 46 -0.62 -2.54 -6.81
N SER A 47 0.66 -2.54 -6.47
CA SER A 47 1.16 -1.86 -5.26
C SER A 47 0.81 -0.36 -5.20
N SER A 48 0.53 0.26 -6.35
CA SER A 48 0.24 1.70 -6.46
C SER A 48 -1.20 2.02 -6.89
N HIS A 49 -1.95 1.03 -7.37
CA HIS A 49 -3.28 1.22 -7.95
C HIS A 49 -4.26 0.19 -7.41
N ASP A 50 -5.49 0.61 -7.17
CA ASP A 50 -6.55 -0.31 -6.76
C ASP A 50 -6.99 -1.23 -7.91
N ALA A 51 -7.66 -2.33 -7.56
CA ALA A 51 -8.35 -3.16 -8.54
C ALA A 51 -9.57 -2.41 -9.10
N VAL A 52 -9.81 -2.54 -10.40
CA VAL A 52 -10.95 -1.95 -11.09
C VAL A 52 -11.96 -3.03 -11.40
N CYS A 53 -13.17 -2.82 -10.90
CA CYS A 53 -14.42 -3.41 -11.32
C CYS A 53 -15.11 -2.38 -12.23
#